data_AF-A0A538CG33-F1
#
_entry.id   AF-A0A538CG33-F1
#
_cell.length_a   1.000
_cell.length_b   1.000
_cell.length_c   1.000
_cell.angle_alpha   90.00
_cell.angle_beta   90.00
_cell.angle_gamma   90.00
#
_symmetry.space_group_name_H-M   'P 1'
#
loop_
_entity.id
_entity.type
_entity.pdbx_description
1 polymer ?
#
loop_
_entity_poly.entity_id
_entity_poly.type
_entity_poly.pdbx_seq_one_letter_code
_entity_poly.pdbx_strand_id
1 'polypeptide(L)'
;VALVGAGRLGQAIASSPIFAEHGINIAAVFDTDPEKVGREVGSMPVSDYRQLREAVREKNIIVGVIAVPADNAQDVADELAGSGVKIIFNYSEALLDVPHDVQVHTSNPAVELLHALYFHLT
;
A
#
# COMPACT_ATOMS: atom_id res chain seq x y z
N VAL A 1 7.16 5.63 2.50
CA VAL A 1 6.17 4.59 2.10
C VAL A 1 5.82 4.77 0.63
N ALA A 2 5.70 3.69 -0.13
CA ALA A 2 5.10 3.68 -1.48
C ALA A 2 3.68 3.14 -1.37
N LEU A 3 2.69 3.95 -1.71
CA LEU A 3 1.29 3.54 -1.74
C LEU A 3 0.88 3.19 -3.17
N VAL A 4 0.36 1.98 -3.37
CA VAL A 4 -0.10 1.51 -4.68
C VAL A 4 -1.61 1.33 -4.65
N GLY A 5 -2.30 2.02 -5.55
CA GLY A 5 -3.76 2.13 -5.60
C GLY A 5 -4.23 3.46 -5.02
N ALA A 6 -4.65 4.39 -5.87
CA ALA A 6 -5.24 5.68 -5.51
C ALA A 6 -6.79 5.63 -5.53
N GLY A 7 -7.37 4.48 -5.18
CA GLY A 7 -8.80 4.32 -4.96
C GLY A 7 -9.27 4.98 -3.66
N ARG A 8 -10.50 4.68 -3.20
CA ARG A 8 -11.05 5.26 -1.96
C ARG A 8 -10.15 5.04 -0.74
N LEU A 9 -9.69 3.80 -0.53
CA LEU A 9 -8.84 3.46 0.61
C LEU A 9 -7.47 4.13 0.51
N GLY A 10 -6.81 4.03 -0.65
CA GLY A 10 -5.53 4.70 -0.88
C GLY A 10 -5.62 6.21 -0.68
N GLN A 11 -6.70 6.85 -1.15
CA GLN A 11 -6.93 8.27 -0.91
C GLN A 11 -7.08 8.60 0.58
N ALA A 12 -7.81 7.79 1.34
CA ALA A 12 -7.94 7.96 2.78
C ALA A 12 -6.59 7.80 3.51
N ILE A 13 -5.78 6.81 3.13
CA ILE A 13 -4.44 6.57 3.69
C ILE A 13 -3.51 7.77 3.38
N ALA A 14 -3.45 8.19 2.12
CA ALA A 14 -2.59 9.29 1.66
C ALA A 14 -2.99 10.68 2.19
N SER A 15 -4.25 10.87 2.53
CA SER A 15 -4.75 12.13 3.08
C SER A 15 -4.74 12.16 4.62
N SER A 16 -4.40 11.05 5.27
CA SER A 16 -4.44 10.92 6.73
C SER A 16 -3.20 11.54 7.38
N PRO A 17 -3.37 12.49 8.33
CA PRO A 17 -2.24 13.06 9.07
C PRO A 17 -1.61 12.08 10.07
N ILE A 18 -2.33 11.00 10.43
CA ILE A 18 -1.94 10.05 11.48
C ILE A 18 -0.56 9.44 11.20
N PHE A 19 -0.24 9.13 9.95
CA PHE A 19 1.06 8.61 9.58
C PHE A 19 2.17 9.64 9.78
N ALA A 20 1.93 10.88 9.34
CA ALA A 20 2.89 11.98 9.47
C ALA A 20 3.15 12.34 10.94
N GLU A 21 2.12 12.28 11.79
CA GLU A 21 2.23 12.47 13.25
C GLU A 21 3.16 11.45 13.93
N HIS A 22 3.40 10.31 13.30
CA HIS A 22 4.29 9.26 13.81
C HIS A 22 5.61 9.18 13.02
N GLY A 23 5.93 10.21 12.24
CA GLY A 23 7.15 10.27 11.42
C GLY A 23 7.13 9.36 10.18
N ILE A 24 5.97 8.81 9.83
CA ILE A 24 5.79 7.93 8.69
C ILE A 24 5.30 8.77 7.50
N ASN A 25 6.18 8.96 6.51
CA ASN A 25 5.86 9.73 5.32
C ASN A 25 5.49 8.84 4.15
N ILE A 26 4.34 9.14 3.52
CA ILE A 26 4.02 8.63 2.18
C ILE A 26 4.86 9.43 1.20
N ALA A 27 5.74 8.73 0.49
CA ALA A 27 6.77 9.31 -0.35
C ALA A 27 6.44 9.19 -1.85
N ALA A 28 5.46 8.35 -2.20
CA ALA A 28 4.93 8.19 -3.54
C ALA A 28 3.56 7.50 -3.49
N VAL A 29 2.66 7.89 -4.39
CA VAL A 29 1.37 7.24 -4.62
C VAL A 29 1.34 6.83 -6.09
N PHE A 30 0.92 5.60 -6.39
CA PHE A 30 0.88 5.06 -7.75
C PHE A 30 -0.51 4.54 -8.11
N ASP A 31 -0.90 4.71 -9.37
CA ASP A 31 -2.08 4.06 -9.95
C ASP A 31 -1.84 3.80 -11.45
N THR A 32 -2.59 2.87 -12.03
CA THR A 32 -2.55 2.57 -13.47
C THR A 32 -3.62 3.34 -14.25
N ASP A 33 -4.61 3.91 -13.56
CA ASP A 33 -5.70 4.68 -14.15
C ASP A 33 -5.21 6.05 -14.64
N PRO A 34 -5.19 6.32 -15.95
CA PRO A 34 -4.72 7.58 -16.50
C PRO A 34 -5.49 8.81 -15.99
N GLU A 35 -6.76 8.64 -15.61
CA GLU A 35 -7.59 9.73 -15.08
C GLU A 35 -7.17 10.12 -13.64
N LYS A 36 -6.48 9.22 -12.93
CA LYS A 36 -5.95 9.50 -11.59
C LYS A 36 -4.52 10.00 -11.62
N VAL A 37 -3.71 9.56 -12.59
CA VAL A 37 -2.31 10.00 -12.72
C VAL A 37 -2.27 11.52 -12.87
N GLY A 38 -1.44 12.17 -12.06
CA GLY A 38 -1.31 13.62 -11.96
C GLY A 38 -2.30 14.30 -11.02
N ARG A 39 -3.36 13.62 -10.56
CA ARG A 39 -4.27 14.15 -9.54
C ARG A 39 -3.57 14.19 -8.17
N GLU A 40 -3.86 15.22 -7.39
CA GLU A 40 -3.42 15.29 -6.00
C GLU A 40 -4.27 14.42 -5.07
N VAL A 41 -3.58 13.70 -4.20
CA VAL A 41 -4.14 12.92 -3.10
C VAL A 41 -3.35 13.27 -1.84
N GLY A 42 -4.02 13.88 -0.86
CA GLY A 42 -3.34 14.50 0.27
C GLY A 42 -2.44 15.65 -0.22
N SER A 43 -1.14 15.55 0.04
CA SER A 43 -0.13 16.53 -0.40
C SER A 43 0.73 16.04 -1.56
N MET A 44 0.36 14.93 -2.21
CA MET A 44 1.17 14.28 -3.24
C MET A 44 0.39 14.04 -4.54
N PRO A 45 1.02 14.23 -5.72
CA PRO A 45 0.45 13.78 -6.98
C PRO A 45 0.53 12.26 -7.09
N VAL A 46 -0.48 11.66 -7.75
CA VAL A 46 -0.44 10.25 -8.15
C VAL A 46 0.51 10.10 -9.35
N SER A 47 1.52 9.26 -9.20
CA SER A 47 2.45 8.88 -10.25
C SER A 47 1.94 7.70 -11.06
N ASP A 48 2.41 7.58 -12.30
CA ASP A 48 2.16 6.40 -13.12
C ASP A 48 2.83 5.17 -12.49
N TYR A 49 2.11 4.06 -12.41
CA TYR A 49 2.60 2.80 -11.85
C TYR A 49 3.94 2.32 -12.44
N ARG A 50 4.22 2.61 -13.71
CA ARG A 50 5.48 2.25 -14.37
C ARG A 50 6.72 2.88 -13.71
N GLN A 51 6.54 3.97 -12.97
CA GLN A 51 7.61 4.66 -12.24
C GLN A 51 7.91 4.03 -10.87
N LEU A 52 7.17 3.01 -10.44
CA LEU A 52 7.27 2.42 -9.10
C LEU A 52 8.69 1.96 -8.78
N ARG A 53 9.33 1.17 -9.66
CA ARG A 53 10.67 0.62 -9.39
C ARG A 53 11.71 1.70 -9.15
N GLU A 54 11.70 2.71 -10.02
CA GLU A 54 12.64 3.84 -9.98
C GLU A 54 12.43 4.66 -8.71
N ALA A 55 11.18 5.07 -8.46
CA ALA A 55 10.84 5.88 -7.30
C ALA A 55 11.11 5.18 -5.97
N VAL A 56 10.89 3.85 -5.88
CA VAL A 56 11.23 3.08 -4.67
C VAL A 56 12.72 3.13 -4.38
N ARG A 57 13.56 2.96 -5.40
CA ARG A 57 15.02 2.98 -5.26
C ARG A 57 15.54 4.37 -4.95
N GLU A 58 15.14 5.37 -5.71
CA GLU A 58 15.61 6.76 -5.55
C GLU A 58 15.24 7.35 -4.19
N LYS A 59 14.02 7.06 -3.73
CA LYS A 59 13.51 7.59 -2.46
C LYS A 59 13.81 6.67 -1.27
N ASN A 60 14.59 5.60 -1.47
CA ASN A 60 14.93 4.60 -0.45
C ASN A 60 13.70 4.10 0.32
N ILE A 61 12.64 3.76 -0.41
CA ILE A 61 11.37 3.33 0.19
C ILE A 61 11.50 1.88 0.67
N ILE A 62 11.38 1.68 1.97
CA ILE A 62 11.47 0.36 2.61
C ILE A 62 10.10 -0.27 2.94
N VAL A 63 9.02 0.52 2.88
CA VAL A 63 7.64 0.08 3.16
C VAL A 63 6.73 0.34 1.96
N GLY A 64 6.01 -0.69 1.52
CA GLY A 64 4.95 -0.63 0.52
C GLY A 64 3.56 -0.81 1.14
N VAL A 65 2.56 -0.13 0.60
CA VAL A 65 1.15 -0.32 0.94
C VAL A 65 0.40 -0.71 -0.34
N ILE A 66 -0.30 -1.84 -0.31
CA ILE A 66 -1.07 -2.37 -1.43
C ILE A 66 -2.56 -2.15 -1.14
N ALA A 67 -3.17 -1.25 -1.90
CA ALA A 67 -4.58 -0.89 -1.85
C ALA A 67 -5.25 -1.06 -3.22
N VAL A 68 -4.89 -2.13 -3.93
CA VAL A 68 -5.43 -2.52 -5.23
C VAL A 68 -6.34 -3.76 -5.10
N PRO A 69 -7.17 -4.09 -6.10
CA PRO A 69 -7.92 -5.34 -6.13
C PRO A 69 -7.01 -6.58 -5.99
N ALA A 70 -7.54 -7.67 -5.42
CA ALA A 70 -6.79 -8.89 -5.14
C ALA A 70 -6.07 -9.46 -6.38
N ASP A 71 -6.72 -9.43 -7.54
CA ASP A 71 -6.19 -9.95 -8.81
C ASP A 71 -4.88 -9.26 -9.25
N ASN A 72 -4.63 -8.03 -8.78
CA ASN A 72 -3.43 -7.26 -9.12
C ASN A 72 -2.41 -7.21 -7.98
N ALA A 73 -2.75 -7.72 -6.80
CA ALA A 73 -1.97 -7.49 -5.58
C ALA A 73 -0.62 -8.24 -5.59
N GLN A 74 -0.58 -9.45 -6.18
CA GLN A 74 0.65 -10.23 -6.29
C GLN A 74 1.70 -9.54 -7.17
N ASP A 75 1.31 -9.08 -8.35
CA ASP A 75 2.21 -8.36 -9.26
C ASP A 75 2.79 -7.12 -8.58
N VAL A 76 1.96 -6.38 -7.84
CA VAL A 76 2.42 -5.22 -7.05
C VAL A 76 3.41 -5.64 -5.95
N ALA A 77 3.15 -6.75 -5.26
CA ALA A 77 4.04 -7.26 -4.21
C ALA A 77 5.41 -7.64 -4.77
N ASP A 78 5.44 -8.36 -5.90
CA ASP A 78 6.67 -8.76 -6.60
C ASP A 78 7.49 -7.53 -7.03
N GLU A 79 6.80 -6.52 -7.56
CA GLU A 79 7.41 -5.27 -7.99
C GLU A 79 8.01 -4.46 -6.84
N LEU A 80 7.29 -4.36 -5.72
CA LEU A 80 7.80 -3.72 -4.50
C LEU A 80 9.00 -4.48 -3.93
N ALA A 81 8.89 -5.80 -3.79
CA ALA A 81 9.94 -6.65 -3.26
C ALA A 81 11.21 -6.60 -4.13
N GLY A 82 11.06 -6.76 -5.45
CA GLY A 82 12.15 -6.65 -6.43
C GLY A 82 12.79 -5.25 -6.53
N SER A 83 12.12 -4.23 -5.98
CA SER A 83 12.62 -2.86 -5.91
C SER A 83 13.32 -2.53 -4.59
N GLY A 84 13.27 -3.42 -3.59
CA GLY A 84 13.97 -3.28 -2.31
C GLY A 84 13.08 -3.03 -1.10
N VAL A 85 11.74 -3.05 -1.26
CA VAL A 85 10.81 -2.98 -0.13
C VAL A 85 10.97 -4.21 0.76
N LYS A 86 10.92 -4.01 2.08
CA LYS A 86 11.07 -5.06 3.10
C LYS A 86 9.80 -5.31 3.91
N ILE A 87 8.86 -4.36 3.90
CA ILE A 87 7.60 -4.46 4.62
C ILE A 87 6.46 -4.09 3.68
N ILE A 88 5.46 -4.96 3.57
CA ILE A 88 4.26 -4.74 2.77
C ILE A 88 3.04 -4.75 3.69
N PHE A 89 2.29 -3.66 3.69
CA PHE A 89 0.94 -3.62 4.23
C PHE A 89 -0.04 -3.96 3.12
N ASN A 90 -0.64 -5.14 3.21
CA ASN A 90 -1.60 -5.65 2.25
C ASN A 90 -3.01 -5.37 2.73
N TYR A 91 -3.70 -4.45 2.05
CA TYR A 91 -5.14 -4.21 2.23
C TYR A 91 -5.97 -4.90 1.15
N SER A 92 -5.35 -5.70 0.29
CA SER A 92 -6.07 -6.64 -0.56
C SER A 92 -6.41 -7.91 0.23
N GLU A 93 -7.42 -8.65 -0.24
CA GLU A 93 -7.75 -9.97 0.29
C GLU A 93 -6.85 -11.09 -0.30
N ALA A 94 -5.85 -10.72 -1.12
CA ALA A 94 -4.95 -11.69 -1.72
C ALA A 94 -3.97 -12.25 -0.68
N LEU A 95 -3.73 -13.56 -0.76
CA LEU A 95 -2.60 -14.20 -0.11
C LEU A 95 -1.38 -13.98 -0.99
N LEU A 96 -0.44 -13.18 -0.49
CA LEU A 96 0.77 -12.81 -1.24
C LEU A 96 1.87 -13.84 -1.02
N ASP A 97 2.48 -14.30 -2.11
CA ASP A 97 3.74 -15.07 -2.08
C ASP A 97 4.89 -14.09 -2.26
N VAL A 98 5.75 -13.94 -1.25
CA VAL A 98 6.87 -13.00 -1.29
C VAL A 98 8.15 -13.65 -0.78
N PRO A 99 9.33 -13.13 -1.14
CA PRO A 99 10.59 -13.60 -0.58
C PRO A 99 10.61 -13.56 0.96
N HIS A 100 11.31 -14.53 1.57
CA HIS A 100 11.38 -14.70 3.03
C HIS A 100 11.89 -13.47 3.82
N ASP A 101 12.62 -12.58 3.15
CA ASP A 101 13.15 -11.34 3.73
C ASP A 101 12.17 -10.15 3.63
N VAL A 102 10.97 -10.37 3.08
CA VAL A 102 9.87 -9.41 3.00
C VAL A 102 8.77 -9.81 3.99
N GLN A 103 8.42 -8.90 4.89
CA GLN A 103 7.31 -9.09 5.83
C GLN A 103 6.01 -8.58 5.24
N VAL A 104 4.95 -9.38 5.32
CA VAL A 104 3.61 -9.01 4.87
C VAL A 104 2.67 -8.90 6.07
N HIS A 105 2.04 -7.74 6.23
CA HIS A 105 0.96 -7.51 7.17
C HIS A 105 -0.34 -7.35 6.39
N THR A 106 -1.20 -8.35 6.45
CA THR A 106 -2.53 -8.26 5.84
C THR A 106 -3.51 -7.71 6.85
N SER A 107 -4.21 -6.63 6.50
CA SER A 107 -5.27 -6.06 7.33
C SER A 107 -6.59 -6.09 6.58
N ASN A 108 -7.60 -6.67 7.22
CA ASN A 108 -8.98 -6.66 6.75
C ASN A 108 -9.87 -6.30 7.93
N PRO A 109 -10.36 -5.04 8.01
CA PRO A 109 -11.17 -4.58 9.13
C PRO A 109 -12.42 -5.43 9.37
N ALA A 110 -13.00 -6.05 8.33
CA ALA A 110 -14.16 -6.92 8.48
C ALA A 110 -13.79 -8.24 9.17
N VAL A 111 -12.67 -8.85 8.82
CA VAL A 111 -12.17 -10.08 9.47
C VAL A 111 -11.76 -9.78 10.91
N GLU A 112 -11.08 -8.67 11.14
CA GLU A 112 -10.68 -8.21 12.48
C GLU A 112 -11.90 -7.96 13.38
N LEU A 113 -12.94 -7.30 12.84
CA LEU A 113 -14.20 -7.08 13.56
C LEU A 113 -14.90 -8.40 13.89
N LEU A 114 -15.01 -9.33 12.92
CA LEU A 114 -15.63 -10.65 13.16
C LEU A 114 -14.90 -11.41 14.26
N HIS A 115 -13.56 -11.39 14.25
CA HIS A 115 -12.76 -11.99 15.32
C HIS A 115 -13.04 -11.32 16.68
N ALA A 116 -13.06 -9.99 16.74
CA ALA A 116 -13.37 -9.27 17.98
C ALA A 116 -14.76 -9.64 18.52
N LEU A 117 -15.78 -9.65 17.65
CA LEU A 117 -17.14 -10.04 18.02
C LEU A 117 -17.21 -11.47 18.55
N TYR A 118 -16.52 -12.42 17.91
CA TYR A 118 -16.56 -13.83 18.30
C TYR A 118 -15.85 -14.10 19.63
N PHE A 119 -14.71 -13.46 19.89
CA PHE A 119 -13.86 -13.78 21.04
C PHE A 119 -14.03 -12.87 22.26
N HIS A 120 -14.64 -11.69 22.10
CA HIS A 120 -14.73 -10.69 23.18
C HIS A 120 -16.16 -10.36 23.61
N LEU A 121 -17.18 -10.87 22.89
CA LEU A 121 -18.60 -10.69 23.25
C LEU A 121 -19.30 -12.00 23.64
N THR A 122 -18.53 -13.04 23.97
CA THR A 122 -18.99 -14.29 24.60
C THR A 122 -18.42 -14.40 26.00
#